data_AF-A0A1H6JL44-F1
#
_entry.id   AF-A0A1H6JL44-F1
#
_cell.length_a   1.000
_cell.length_b   1.000
_cell.length_c   1.000
_cell.angle_alpha   90.00
_cell.angle_beta   90.00
_cell.angle_gamma   90.00
#
_symmetry.space_group_name_H-M   'P 1'
#
loop_
_entity.id
_entity.type
_entity.pdbx_description
1 polymer ?
#
loop_
_entity_poly.entity_id
_entity_poly.type
_entity_poly.pdbx_seq_one_letter_code
_entity_poly.pdbx_strand_id
1 'polypeptide(L)'
;MPKLLLSTLACVAFAGSSFAANEVVALDIQEIINSEKPCTIQVTVTNPDGSTGTRYGDGGNTSLIGCGEFMDFYMNDLRERGYTFDSETDVVLIWG
;
A
#
# COMPACT_ATOMS: atom_id res chain seq x y z
N MET A 1 -39.16 43.29 -50.98
CA MET A 1 -39.38 41.83 -50.82
C MET A 1 -38.23 41.14 -51.52
N PRO A 2 -37.41 40.35 -50.81
CA PRO A 2 -37.77 38.95 -50.52
C PRO A 2 -37.60 38.54 -49.05
N LYS A 3 -38.41 37.57 -48.65
CA LYS A 3 -38.30 36.79 -47.41
C LYS A 3 -37.41 35.58 -47.71
N LEU A 4 -36.46 35.27 -46.84
CA LEU A 4 -35.92 33.91 -46.71
C LEU A 4 -35.78 33.58 -45.23
N LEU A 5 -36.77 32.82 -44.76
CA LEU A 5 -36.70 31.97 -43.59
C LEU A 5 -35.70 30.85 -43.87
N LEU A 6 -34.77 30.59 -42.96
CA LEU A 6 -34.17 29.25 -42.83
C LEU A 6 -33.65 29.07 -41.40
N SER A 7 -34.47 28.40 -40.60
CA SER A 7 -34.07 27.71 -39.39
C SER A 7 -33.07 26.61 -39.74
N THR A 8 -31.87 26.68 -39.18
CA THR A 8 -30.92 25.56 -39.14
C THR A 8 -30.24 25.59 -37.77
N LEU A 9 -30.60 24.67 -36.87
CA LEU A 9 -30.15 23.28 -36.77
C LEU A 9 -29.11 23.20 -35.65
N ALA A 10 -29.47 22.39 -34.67
CA ALA A 10 -28.76 22.09 -33.44
C ALA A 10 -27.25 21.88 -33.62
N CYS A 11 -26.46 22.53 -32.78
CA CYS A 11 -25.18 22.00 -32.33
C CYS A 11 -25.26 21.82 -30.82
N VAL A 12 -25.77 20.66 -30.42
CA VAL A 12 -25.56 20.14 -29.07
C VAL A 12 -24.08 19.78 -29.01
N ALA A 13 -23.26 20.68 -28.50
CA ALA A 13 -21.90 20.35 -28.13
C ALA A 13 -21.98 19.45 -26.90
N PHE A 14 -22.06 18.14 -27.13
CA PHE A 14 -21.56 17.15 -26.19
C PHE A 14 -20.04 17.40 -26.11
N ALA A 15 -19.65 18.34 -25.25
CA ALA A 15 -18.26 18.52 -24.87
C ALA A 15 -17.85 17.18 -24.24
N GLY A 16 -17.04 16.45 -24.99
CA GLY A 16 -16.66 15.09 -24.70
C GLY A 16 -16.13 15.00 -23.28
N SER A 17 -16.71 14.07 -22.53
CA SER A 17 -16.13 13.51 -21.34
C SER A 17 -14.67 13.20 -21.66
N SER A 18 -13.78 14.04 -21.16
CA SER A 18 -12.36 13.73 -21.11
C SER A 18 -12.25 12.65 -20.06
N PHE A 19 -12.52 11.41 -20.46
CA PHE A 19 -11.96 10.28 -19.75
C PHE A 19 -10.46 10.45 -19.92
N ALA A 20 -9.81 11.03 -18.91
CA ALA A 20 -8.42 10.75 -18.67
C ALA A 20 -8.30 9.24 -18.82
N ALA A 21 -7.51 8.78 -19.79
CA ALA A 21 -7.15 7.39 -19.88
C ALA A 21 -6.50 7.09 -18.52
N ASN A 22 -7.28 6.52 -17.61
CA ASN A 22 -6.73 5.88 -16.44
C ASN A 22 -6.06 4.66 -17.04
N GLU A 23 -4.80 4.84 -17.44
CA GLU A 23 -3.90 3.75 -17.67
C GLU A 23 -4.00 2.93 -16.39
N VAL A 24 -4.72 1.82 -16.48
CA VAL A 24 -4.50 0.73 -15.55
C VAL A 24 -3.09 0.33 -15.88
N VAL A 25 -2.12 0.95 -15.19
CA VAL A 25 -0.78 0.42 -15.08
C VAL A 25 -1.05 -0.94 -14.47
N ALA A 26 -1.11 -1.95 -15.34
CA ALA A 26 -1.00 -3.32 -14.94
C ALA A 26 0.40 -3.40 -14.36
N LEU A 27 0.52 -3.04 -13.09
CA LEU A 27 1.72 -3.24 -12.30
C LEU A 27 1.99 -4.73 -12.46
N ASP A 28 3.02 -5.02 -13.24
CA ASP A 28 3.46 -6.38 -13.42
C ASP A 28 3.75 -6.88 -12.01
N ILE A 29 3.06 -7.94 -11.58
CA ILE A 29 3.21 -8.50 -10.23
C ILE A 29 4.69 -8.83 -10.00
N GLN A 30 5.41 -9.15 -11.08
CA GLN A 30 6.85 -9.34 -11.12
C GLN A 30 7.64 -8.07 -10.72
N GLU A 31 7.23 -6.88 -11.18
CA GLU A 31 7.87 -5.60 -10.87
C GLU A 31 7.64 -5.19 -9.41
N ILE A 32 6.46 -5.48 -8.85
CA ILE A 32 6.19 -5.27 -7.41
C ILE A 32 7.04 -6.21 -6.56
N ILE A 33 7.14 -7.49 -6.92
CA ILE A 33 7.94 -8.47 -6.16
C ILE A 33 9.43 -8.13 -6.23
N ASN A 34 9.91 -7.61 -7.36
CA ASN A 34 11.33 -7.29 -7.56
C ASN A 34 11.70 -5.85 -7.16
N SER A 35 10.72 -5.01 -6.82
CA SER A 35 10.98 -3.67 -6.31
C SER A 35 11.59 -3.78 -4.91
N GLU A 36 12.67 -3.06 -4.65
CA GLU A 36 13.17 -2.89 -3.29
C GLU A 36 12.59 -1.61 -2.72
N LYS A 37 11.91 -1.72 -1.57
CA LYS A 37 11.35 -0.59 -0.83
C LYS A 37 11.72 -0.71 0.64
N PRO A 38 11.74 0.40 1.39
CA PRO A 38 11.99 0.34 2.81
C PRO A 38 10.92 -0.51 3.51
N CYS A 39 11.39 -1.39 4.37
CA CYS A 39 10.59 -2.33 5.16
C CYS A 39 10.68 -1.94 6.63
N THR A 40 9.53 -1.74 7.28
CA THR A 40 9.44 -1.51 8.71
C THR A 40 8.38 -2.40 9.32
N ILE A 41 8.73 -3.07 10.41
CA ILE A 41 7.80 -3.90 11.20
C ILE A 41 7.51 -3.15 12.49
N GLN A 42 6.24 -2.87 12.73
CA GLN A 42 5.77 -2.35 14.00
C GLN A 42 5.01 -3.46 14.71
N VAL A 43 5.39 -3.76 15.96
CA VAL A 43 4.71 -4.78 16.75
C VAL A 43 4.40 -4.30 18.15
N THR A 44 3.17 -4.53 18.58
CA THR A 44 2.78 -4.36 19.99
C THR A 44 3.12 -5.64 20.74
N VAL A 45 3.84 -5.50 21.85
CA VAL A 45 4.34 -6.60 22.66
C VAL A 45 4.01 -6.38 24.11
N THR A 46 3.85 -7.49 24.83
CA THR A 46 3.93 -7.52 26.28
C THR A 46 5.37 -7.84 26.68
N ASN A 47 5.98 -6.92 27.43
CA ASN A 47 7.34 -7.01 27.93
C ASN A 47 7.44 -8.09 29.03
N PRO A 48 8.64 -8.61 29.33
CA PRO A 48 8.84 -9.57 30.42
C PRO A 48 8.42 -9.06 31.80
N ASP A 49 8.36 -7.74 32.01
CA ASP A 49 7.88 -7.10 33.24
C ASP A 49 6.35 -6.97 33.31
N GLY A 50 5.63 -7.45 32.30
CA GLY A 50 4.17 -7.41 32.18
C GLY A 50 3.60 -6.10 31.61
N SER A 51 4.44 -5.11 31.29
CA SER A 51 3.99 -3.88 30.64
C SER A 51 3.77 -4.08 29.14
N THR A 52 2.89 -3.31 28.52
CA THR A 52 2.73 -3.31 27.06
C THR A 52 3.58 -2.21 26.42
N GLY A 53 4.09 -2.45 25.21
CA GLY A 53 4.84 -1.46 24.46
C GLY A 53 4.92 -1.79 22.98
N THR A 54 5.32 -0.80 22.18
CA THR A 54 5.55 -1.00 20.76
C THR A 54 7.04 -1.19 20.49
N ARG A 55 7.36 -2.07 19.54
CA ARG A 55 8.71 -2.32 19.03
C ARG A 55 8.72 -2.09 17.53
N TYR A 56 9.86 -1.59 17.04
CA TYR A 56 10.07 -1.28 15.64
C TYR A 56 11.30 -2.05 15.15
N GLY A 57 11.12 -2.79 14.06
CA GLY A 57 12.20 -3.44 13.31
C GLY A 57 12.36 -2.73 11.98
N ASP A 58 13.59 -2.30 11.67
CA ASP A 58 13.94 -1.77 10.36
C ASP A 58 14.62 -2.88 9.55
N GLY A 59 13.94 -3.32 8.48
CA GLY A 59 14.43 -4.34 7.56
C GLY A 59 15.26 -3.78 6.41
N GLY A 60 15.42 -2.46 6.35
CA GLY A 60 16.08 -1.77 5.24
C GLY A 60 15.27 -1.86 3.93
N ASN A 61 15.95 -1.58 2.81
CA ASN A 61 15.34 -1.72 1.48
C ASN A 61 15.37 -3.18 1.07
N THR A 62 14.20 -3.76 0.83
CA THR A 62 14.07 -5.17 0.43
C THR A 62 12.80 -5.39 -0.39
N SER A 63 12.69 -6.57 -1.01
CA SER A 63 11.46 -7.00 -1.66
C SER A 63 10.34 -7.25 -0.65
N LEU A 64 9.10 -7.34 -1.12
CA LEU A 64 7.98 -7.72 -0.26
C LEU A 64 8.22 -9.08 0.43
N ILE A 65 8.83 -10.04 -0.28
CA ILE A 65 9.17 -11.36 0.25
C ILE A 65 10.23 -11.24 1.34
N GLY A 66 11.32 -10.50 1.07
CA GLY A 66 12.38 -10.28 2.06
C GLY A 66 11.90 -9.52 3.29
N CYS A 67 10.91 -8.63 3.15
CA CYS A 67 10.27 -7.95 4.28
C CYS A 67 9.45 -8.93 5.14
N GLY A 68 8.81 -9.93 4.52
CA GLY A 68 8.14 -11.03 5.22
C GLY A 68 9.12 -11.92 5.98
N GLU A 69 10.24 -12.32 5.36
CA GLU A 69 11.29 -13.09 6.02
C GLU A 69 11.90 -12.32 7.21
N PHE A 70 12.12 -11.02 7.05
CA PHE A 70 12.58 -10.15 8.13
C PHE A 70 11.57 -10.07 9.28
N MET A 71 10.27 -9.98 8.97
CA MET A 71 9.21 -10.02 9.98
C MET A 71 9.28 -11.30 10.81
N ASP A 72 9.38 -12.47 10.16
CA ASP A 72 9.46 -13.75 10.85
C ASP A 72 10.70 -13.83 11.77
N PHE A 73 11.86 -13.40 11.26
CA PHE A 73 13.09 -13.31 12.04
C PHE A 73 12.93 -12.38 13.24
N TYR A 74 12.39 -11.18 13.03
CA TYR A 74 12.22 -10.16 14.06
C TYR A 74 11.24 -10.61 15.16
N MET A 75 10.15 -11.24 14.77
CA MET A 75 9.17 -11.82 15.69
C MET A 75 9.79 -12.95 16.52
N ASN A 76 10.65 -13.78 15.92
CA ASN A 76 11.37 -14.82 16.65
C ASN A 76 12.40 -14.25 17.64
N ASP A 77 13.19 -13.23 17.25
CA ASP A 77 14.12 -12.52 18.16
C ASP A 77 13.39 -11.99 19.40
N LEU A 78 12.23 -11.35 19.19
CA LEU A 78 11.41 -10.85 20.29
C LEU A 78 10.91 -12.00 21.19
N ARG A 79 10.46 -13.14 20.64
CA ARG A 79 10.07 -14.31 21.46
C ARG A 79 11.25 -14.82 22.30
N GLU A 80 12.43 -14.96 21.70
CA GLU A 80 13.63 -15.42 22.38
C GLU A 80 14.08 -14.48 23.50
N ARG A 81 13.78 -13.19 23.36
CA ARG A 81 14.03 -12.16 24.37
C ARG A 81 12.94 -12.06 25.45
N GLY A 82 11.94 -12.95 25.41
CA GLY A 82 10.89 -13.08 26.42
C GLY A 82 9.68 -12.17 26.21
N TYR A 83 9.53 -11.57 25.03
CA TYR A 83 8.33 -10.81 24.68
C TYR A 83 7.19 -11.75 24.29
N THR A 84 5.96 -11.37 24.63
CA THR A 84 4.74 -12.08 24.22
C THR A 84 3.86 -11.18 23.35
N PHE A 85 2.98 -11.82 22.57
CA PHE A 85 2.10 -11.18 21.60
C PHE A 85 0.69 -11.65 21.92
N ASP A 86 -0.26 -10.73 22.07
CA ASP A 86 -1.63 -11.07 22.50
C ASP A 86 -2.50 -11.49 21.30
N SER A 87 -2.16 -11.08 20.07
CA SER A 87 -2.90 -11.42 18.86
C SER A 87 -2.09 -11.26 17.57
N GLU A 88 -2.53 -11.93 16.49
CA GLU A 88 -2.00 -11.69 15.13
C GLU A 88 -2.24 -10.27 14.61
N THR A 89 -3.15 -9.50 15.23
CA THR A 89 -3.39 -8.09 14.89
C THR A 89 -2.35 -7.12 15.46
N ASP A 90 -1.42 -7.61 16.27
CA ASP A 90 -0.41 -6.76 16.92
C ASP A 90 0.76 -6.41 16.01
N VAL A 91 0.83 -6.98 14.80
CA VAL A 91 1.91 -6.78 13.84
C VAL A 91 1.42 -5.97 12.65
N VAL A 92 2.09 -4.86 12.36
CA VAL A 92 1.89 -4.04 11.17
C VAL A 92 3.16 -4.09 10.34
N LEU A 93 3.05 -4.63 9.14
CA LEU A 93 4.12 -4.61 8.13
C LEU A 93 3.92 -3.39 7.22
N ILE A 94 4.93 -2.53 7.18
CA ILE A 94 4.96 -1.32 6.36
C ILE A 94 6.05 -1.52 5.30
N TRP A 95 5.62 -1.66 4.05
CA TRP A 95 6.51 -1.79 2.89
C TRP A 95 6.10 -0.74 1.86
N GLY A 96 6.86 0.34 1.71
CA GLY A 96 6.38 1.51 0.97
C GLY A 96 7.39 2.63 0.80
#